data_AF-A0A7C0ZFT8-F1
#
_entry.id   AF-A0A7C0ZFT8-F1
#
_cell.length_a   1.000
_cell.length_b   1.000
_cell.length_c   1.000
_cell.angle_alpha   90.00
_cell.angle_beta   90.00
_cell.angle_gamma   90.00
#
_symmetry.space_group_name_H-M   'P 1'
#
loop_
_entity.id
_entity.type
_entity.pdbx_description
1 polymer ?
#
loop_
_entity_poly.entity_id
_entity_poly.type
_entity_poly.pdbx_seq_one_letter_code
_entity_poly.pdbx_strand_id
1 'polypeptide(L)'
;GRVFGALNGVLNIVKGLTTGYNRDLQEVKHHLWAGIDAVKDSLEILAGAIESMDVNEKRMRVMVEEGYTLALDLAERLTVELGLSFREAHMVVGNLVREMASSGKRISCLKPEDVERVAEKVLGKRVAVDENLVKEAVNPEESLLNRRSIGSPNPAEIERMLKERSTVLKAFREAWLLKKKSLEKARNSLRETVKKYLSGGYV
;
A
#
# COMPACT_ATOMS: atom_id res chain seq x y z
N GLY A 1 14.05 -9.28 9.50
CA GLY A 1 15.06 -10.28 9.92
C GLY A 1 14.93 -10.63 11.40
N ARG A 2 15.25 -9.73 12.34
CA ARG A 2 15.28 -10.02 13.79
C ARG A 2 13.98 -10.63 14.35
N VAL A 3 12.82 -10.05 14.02
CA VAL A 3 11.50 -10.56 14.44
C VAL A 3 11.25 -11.99 13.94
N PHE A 4 11.64 -12.28 12.70
CA PHE A 4 11.50 -13.62 12.11
C PHE A 4 12.45 -14.64 12.77
N GLY A 5 13.67 -14.23 13.13
CA GLY A 5 14.59 -15.04 13.91
C GLY A 5 14.05 -15.35 15.31
N ALA A 6 13.48 -14.35 15.99
CA ALA A 6 12.82 -14.54 17.28
C ALA A 6 11.64 -15.51 17.20
N LEU A 7 10.77 -15.37 16.18
CA LEU A 7 9.66 -16.30 15.95
C LEU A 7 10.15 -17.74 15.76
N ASN A 8 11.15 -17.96 14.89
CA ASN A 8 11.69 -19.31 14.67
C ASN A 8 12.34 -19.88 15.93
N GLY A 9 13.02 -19.04 16.73
CA GLY A 9 13.54 -19.44 18.04
C GLY A 9 12.42 -19.96 18.95
N VAL A 10 11.33 -19.21 19.09
CA VAL A 10 10.15 -19.63 19.88
C VAL A 10 9.54 -20.92 19.34
N LEU A 11 9.32 -21.01 18.03
CA LEU A 11 8.73 -22.21 17.42
C LEU A 11 9.60 -23.45 17.66
N ASN A 12 10.93 -23.33 17.57
CA ASN A 12 11.85 -24.43 17.83
C ASN A 12 11.91 -24.83 19.31
N ILE A 13 11.81 -23.88 20.24
CA ILE A 13 11.74 -24.17 21.69
C ILE A 13 10.47 -24.94 22.02
N VAL A 14 9.33 -24.55 21.43
CA VAL A 14 8.03 -25.18 21.70
C VAL A 14 7.89 -26.53 20.99
N LYS A 15 8.56 -26.70 19.85
CA LYS A 15 8.51 -27.93 19.06
C LYS A 15 9.00 -29.12 19.88
N GLY A 16 8.12 -30.11 20.06
CA GLY A 16 8.45 -31.37 20.73
C GLY A 16 8.32 -31.36 22.25
N LEU A 17 7.86 -30.25 22.85
CA LEU A 17 7.51 -30.24 24.27
C LEU A 17 6.21 -31.03 24.51
N THR A 18 6.19 -31.82 25.58
CA THR A 18 4.95 -32.44 26.07
C THR A 18 4.05 -31.39 26.69
N THR A 19 2.75 -31.69 26.82
CA THR A 19 1.81 -30.82 27.51
C THR A 19 2.19 -30.63 28.98
N GLY A 20 1.85 -29.47 29.55
CA GLY A 20 2.25 -29.08 30.90
C GLY A 20 3.40 -28.07 30.93
N TYR A 21 3.95 -27.84 32.13
CA TYR A 21 5.06 -26.92 32.31
C TYR A 21 6.39 -27.59 31.99
N ASN A 22 7.14 -26.99 31.06
CA ASN A 22 8.53 -27.35 30.76
C ASN A 22 9.43 -26.15 31.05
N ARG A 23 10.60 -26.39 31.64
CA ARG A 23 11.55 -25.33 32.02
C ARG A 23 12.06 -24.56 30.79
N ASP A 24 12.16 -25.24 29.65
CA ASP A 24 12.53 -24.70 28.33
C ASP A 24 11.67 -23.50 27.91
N LEU A 25 10.41 -23.44 28.37
CA LEU A 25 9.52 -22.30 28.11
C LEU A 25 10.01 -20.98 28.72
N GLN A 26 10.98 -21.01 29.63
CA GLN A 26 11.61 -19.79 30.15
C GLN A 26 12.39 -19.04 29.05
N GLU A 27 13.00 -19.76 28.10
CA GLU A 27 13.80 -19.19 27.00
C GLU A 27 12.95 -18.40 25.98
N VAL A 28 11.65 -18.70 25.89
CA VAL A 28 10.70 -18.00 25.01
C VAL A 28 10.67 -16.50 25.29
N LYS A 29 10.83 -16.09 26.56
CA LYS A 29 10.73 -14.68 26.96
C LYS A 29 11.81 -13.83 26.29
N HIS A 30 13.03 -14.34 26.18
CA HIS A 30 14.14 -13.60 25.57
C HIS A 30 13.85 -13.31 24.09
N HIS A 31 13.37 -14.31 23.36
CA HIS A 31 12.95 -14.12 21.96
C HIS A 31 11.76 -13.18 21.83
N LEU A 32 10.77 -13.30 22.70
CA LEU A 32 9.60 -12.43 22.69
C LEU A 32 10.00 -10.95 22.91
N TRP A 33 10.82 -10.66 23.92
CA TRP A 33 11.28 -9.30 24.19
C TRP A 33 12.11 -8.74 23.04
N ALA A 34 13.07 -9.52 22.53
CA ALA A 34 13.86 -9.11 21.37
C ALA A 34 12.99 -8.81 20.13
N GLY A 35 11.93 -9.59 19.92
CA GLY A 35 10.95 -9.35 18.85
C GLY A 35 10.15 -8.06 19.07
N ILE A 36 9.64 -7.84 20.28
CA ILE A 36 8.88 -6.64 20.65
C ILE A 36 9.73 -5.38 20.49
N ASP A 37 10.97 -5.40 21.01
CA ASP A 37 11.87 -4.25 20.94
C ASP A 37 12.20 -3.91 19.48
N ALA A 38 12.53 -4.92 18.66
CA ALA A 38 12.78 -4.71 17.24
C ALA A 38 11.57 -4.12 16.50
N VAL A 39 10.34 -4.57 16.82
CA VAL A 39 9.12 -3.99 16.24
C VAL A 39 8.95 -2.53 16.68
N LYS A 40 9.14 -2.22 17.96
CA LYS A 40 9.02 -0.85 18.48
C LYS A 40 9.99 0.09 17.80
N ASP A 41 11.28 -0.27 17.75
CA ASP A 41 12.32 0.53 17.09
C ASP A 41 11.97 0.77 15.61
N SER A 42 11.48 -0.27 14.92
CA SER A 42 11.12 -0.18 13.51
C SER A 42 9.91 0.75 13.28
N LEU A 43 8.92 0.70 14.17
CA LEU A 43 7.74 1.56 14.10
C LEU A 43 8.08 3.02 14.41
N GLU A 44 8.97 3.28 15.37
CA GLU A 44 9.42 4.64 15.70
C GLU A 44 10.16 5.27 14.52
N ILE A 45 11.08 4.54 13.89
CA ILE A 45 11.81 5.01 12.69
C ILE A 45 10.83 5.25 11.54
N LEU A 46 9.91 4.32 11.28
CA LEU A 46 8.95 4.45 10.19
C LEU A 46 8.01 5.64 10.40
N ALA A 47 7.53 5.85 11.63
CA ALA A 47 6.69 6.99 11.97
C ALA A 47 7.43 8.30 11.72
N GLY A 48 8.67 8.43 12.19
CA GLY A 48 9.49 9.61 11.95
C GLY A 48 9.77 9.83 10.46
N ALA A 49 10.08 8.76 9.71
CA ALA A 49 10.34 8.85 8.28
C ALA A 49 9.11 9.33 7.48
N ILE A 50 7.91 8.84 7.82
CA ILE A 50 6.66 9.29 7.18
C ILE A 50 6.34 10.73 7.58
N GLU A 51 6.51 11.08 8.87
CA GLU A 51 6.24 12.43 9.38
C GLU A 51 7.16 13.49 8.77
N SER A 52 8.43 13.16 8.54
CA SER A 52 9.41 14.05 7.94
C SER A 52 9.54 13.94 6.41
N MET A 53 8.68 13.14 5.77
CA MET A 53 8.78 12.89 4.33
C MET A 53 8.40 14.14 3.54
N ASP A 54 9.29 14.59 2.65
CA ASP A 54 8.98 15.62 1.65
C ASP A 54 8.72 14.96 0.28
N VAL A 55 7.57 15.28 -0.32
CA VAL A 55 7.13 14.69 -1.58
C VAL A 55 7.45 15.65 -2.72
N ASN A 56 8.33 15.23 -3.62
CA ASN A 56 8.66 16.00 -4.81
C ASN A 56 7.58 15.85 -5.89
N GLU A 57 6.46 16.54 -5.71
CA GLU A 57 5.29 16.52 -6.61
C GLU A 57 5.67 16.87 -8.06
N LYS A 58 6.56 17.84 -8.25
CA LYS A 58 7.03 18.25 -9.58
C LYS A 58 7.75 17.11 -10.29
N ARG A 59 8.67 16.43 -9.60
CA ARG A 59 9.38 15.27 -10.16
C ARG A 59 8.40 14.12 -10.44
N MET A 60 7.45 13.86 -9.54
CA MET A 60 6.42 12.83 -9.76
C MET A 60 5.59 13.13 -11.00
N ARG A 61 5.10 14.37 -11.16
CA ARG A 61 4.37 14.82 -12.34
C ARG A 61 5.16 14.60 -13.63
N VAL A 62 6.41 15.05 -13.65
CA VAL A 62 7.30 14.86 -14.81
C VAL A 62 7.49 13.37 -15.13
N MET A 63 7.68 12.50 -14.13
CA MET A 63 7.83 11.06 -14.37
C MET A 63 6.58 10.39 -14.95
N VAL A 64 5.38 10.87 -14.58
CA VAL A 64 4.13 10.38 -15.16
C VAL A 64 3.97 10.86 -16.61
N GLU A 65 4.31 12.10 -16.90
CA GLU A 65 4.20 12.69 -18.25
C GLU A 65 5.28 12.20 -19.23
N GLU A 66 6.48 11.90 -18.72
CA GLU A 66 7.59 11.34 -19.51
C GLU A 66 7.50 9.82 -19.66
N GLY A 67 6.89 9.16 -18.68
CA GLY A 67 6.72 7.72 -18.66
C GLY A 67 5.66 7.23 -19.66
N TYR A 68 5.48 5.91 -19.65
CA TYR A 68 4.47 5.23 -20.46
C TYR A 68 3.40 4.57 -19.58
N THR A 69 3.20 5.07 -18.35
CA THR A 69 2.25 4.50 -17.39
C THR A 69 0.80 4.57 -17.89
N LEU A 70 0.48 5.56 -18.73
CA LEU A 70 -0.83 5.75 -19.36
C LEU A 70 -1.07 4.87 -20.61
N ALA A 71 -0.10 4.01 -20.96
CA ALA A 71 -0.27 3.05 -22.05
C ALA A 71 -1.43 2.07 -21.79
N LEU A 72 -1.65 1.69 -20.53
CA LEU A 72 -2.79 0.82 -20.18
C LEU A 72 -4.12 1.52 -20.45
N ASP A 73 -4.26 2.77 -20.00
CA ASP A 73 -5.46 3.60 -20.24
C ASP A 73 -5.72 3.75 -21.73
N LEU A 74 -4.69 3.98 -22.53
CA LEU A 74 -4.82 4.00 -24.00
C LEU A 74 -5.32 2.66 -24.55
N ALA A 75 -4.77 1.53 -24.10
CA ALA A 75 -5.22 0.22 -24.58
C ALA A 75 -6.67 -0.08 -24.20
N GLU A 76 -7.09 0.30 -22.99
CA GLU A 76 -8.48 0.17 -22.53
C GLU A 76 -9.42 1.03 -23.37
N ARG A 77 -9.07 2.30 -23.63
CA ARG A 77 -9.89 3.21 -24.46
C ARG A 77 -10.00 2.73 -25.91
N LEU A 78 -8.90 2.26 -26.51
CA LEU A 78 -8.94 1.66 -27.85
C LEU A 78 -9.84 0.41 -27.91
N THR A 79 -9.90 -0.37 -26.82
CA THR A 79 -10.79 -1.54 -26.74
C THR A 79 -12.26 -1.10 -26.73
N VAL A 80 -12.59 -0.12 -25.88
CA VAL A 80 -13.98 0.32 -25.67
C VAL A 80 -14.50 1.15 -26.84
N GLU A 81 -13.71 2.09 -27.36
CA GLU A 81 -14.17 3.06 -28.36
C GLU A 81 -14.03 2.55 -29.80
N LEU A 82 -13.03 1.71 -30.08
CA LEU A 82 -12.78 1.18 -31.43
C LEU A 82 -13.19 -0.29 -31.59
N GLY A 83 -13.70 -0.91 -30.52
CA GLY A 83 -14.14 -2.31 -30.54
C GLY A 83 -13.01 -3.32 -30.79
N LEU A 84 -11.74 -2.92 -30.63
CA LEU A 84 -10.61 -3.82 -30.73
C LEU A 84 -10.65 -4.81 -29.57
N SER A 85 -10.24 -6.06 -29.79
CA SER A 85 -9.98 -6.95 -28.66
C SER A 85 -8.83 -6.37 -27.81
N PHE A 86 -8.84 -6.63 -26.50
CA PHE A 86 -7.76 -6.14 -25.62
C PHE A 86 -6.37 -6.59 -26.10
N ARG A 87 -6.27 -7.79 -26.69
CA ARG A 87 -5.03 -8.28 -27.30
C ARG A 87 -4.57 -7.40 -28.46
N GLU A 88 -5.48 -7.01 -29.35
CA GLU A 88 -5.18 -6.11 -30.47
C GLU A 88 -4.76 -4.73 -29.96
N ALA A 89 -5.53 -4.14 -29.04
CA ALA A 89 -5.19 -2.85 -28.43
C ALA A 89 -3.83 -2.88 -27.74
N HIS A 90 -3.55 -3.92 -26.93
CA HIS A 90 -2.26 -4.12 -26.27
C HIS A 90 -1.11 -4.28 -27.27
N MET A 91 -1.31 -4.97 -28.40
CA MET A 91 -0.28 -5.07 -29.45
C MET A 91 0.00 -3.71 -30.09
N VAL A 92 -1.03 -2.93 -30.42
CA VAL A 92 -0.87 -1.59 -31.00
C VAL A 92 -0.13 -0.67 -30.02
N VAL A 93 -0.60 -0.58 -28.78
CA VAL A 93 0.02 0.28 -27.77
C VAL A 93 1.42 -0.18 -27.41
N GLY A 94 1.67 -1.49 -27.31
CA GLY A 94 3.01 -2.01 -27.04
C GLY A 94 4.02 -1.65 -28.14
N ASN A 95 3.61 -1.64 -29.41
CA ASN A 95 4.46 -1.18 -30.51
C ASN A 95 4.64 0.34 -30.50
N LEU A 96 3.59 1.11 -30.22
CA LEU A 96 3.68 2.57 -30.04
C LEU A 96 4.69 2.94 -28.95
N VAL A 97 4.57 2.34 -27.76
CA VAL A 97 5.48 2.58 -26.64
C VAL A 97 6.92 2.23 -27.01
N ARG A 98 7.14 1.13 -27.73
CA ARG A 98 8.47 0.76 -28.21
C ARG A 98 9.05 1.79 -29.17
N GLU A 99 8.26 2.24 -30.16
CA GLU A 99 8.69 3.28 -31.11
C GLU A 99 8.98 4.61 -30.39
N MET A 100 8.14 5.02 -29.44
CA MET A 100 8.33 6.22 -28.64
C MET A 100 9.57 6.15 -27.74
N ALA A 101 9.76 5.03 -27.04
CA ALA A 101 10.93 4.81 -26.17
C ALA A 101 12.23 4.85 -26.97
N SER A 102 12.25 4.25 -28.16
CA SER A 102 13.43 4.28 -29.05
C SER A 102 13.74 5.66 -29.61
N SER A 103 12.74 6.54 -29.72
CA SER A 103 12.86 7.88 -30.30
C SER A 103 12.91 9.00 -29.25
N GLY A 104 12.87 8.66 -27.96
CA GLY A 104 12.82 9.62 -26.85
C GLY A 104 11.53 10.46 -26.82
N LYS A 105 10.47 10.02 -27.50
CA LYS A 105 9.18 10.71 -27.51
C LYS A 105 8.36 10.36 -26.25
N ARG A 106 7.65 11.34 -25.73
CA ARG A 106 6.73 11.21 -24.59
C ARG A 106 5.37 10.75 -25.06
N ILE A 107 4.64 10.02 -24.19
CA ILE A 107 3.27 9.58 -24.50
C ILE A 107 2.31 10.76 -24.63
N SER A 108 2.58 11.88 -23.95
CA SER A 108 1.82 13.13 -24.05
C SER A 108 1.93 13.82 -25.42
N CYS A 109 2.91 13.42 -26.25
CA CYS A 109 3.06 13.91 -27.62
C CYS A 109 2.40 12.99 -28.66
N LEU A 110 1.70 11.95 -28.23
CA LEU A 110 1.04 11.00 -29.12
C LEU A 110 -0.07 11.69 -29.91
N LYS A 111 -0.13 11.41 -31.21
CA LYS A 111 -1.20 11.89 -32.08
C LYS A 111 -2.08 10.74 -32.56
N PRO A 112 -3.34 11.01 -32.97
CA PRO A 112 -4.21 9.99 -33.56
C PRO A 112 -3.55 9.23 -34.71
N GLU A 113 -2.84 9.94 -35.60
CA GLU A 113 -2.21 9.34 -36.78
C GLU A 113 -1.12 8.33 -36.41
N ASP A 114 -0.45 8.51 -35.26
CA ASP A 114 0.52 7.53 -34.77
C ASP A 114 -0.18 6.20 -34.45
N VAL A 115 -1.34 6.27 -33.78
CA VAL A 115 -2.14 5.10 -33.41
C VAL A 115 -2.69 4.41 -34.66
N GLU A 116 -3.26 5.18 -35.59
CA GLU A 116 -3.79 4.67 -36.86
C GLU A 116 -2.71 3.96 -37.69
N ARG A 117 -1.53 4.59 -37.82
CA ARG A 117 -0.38 4.03 -38.53
C ARG A 117 0.09 2.71 -37.91
N VAL A 118 0.20 2.64 -36.58
CA VAL A 118 0.64 1.41 -35.91
C VAL A 118 -0.44 0.34 -35.96
N ALA A 119 -1.72 0.70 -35.87
CA ALA A 119 -2.83 -0.23 -36.05
C ALA A 119 -2.84 -0.84 -37.46
N GLU A 120 -2.64 -0.05 -38.52
CA GLU A 120 -2.56 -0.57 -39.89
C GLU A 120 -1.33 -1.49 -40.06
N LYS A 121 -0.18 -1.10 -39.50
CA LYS A 121 1.08 -1.90 -39.56
C LYS A 121 0.99 -3.23 -38.80
N VAL A 122 0.38 -3.24 -37.62
CA VAL A 122 0.40 -4.40 -36.70
C VAL A 122 -0.82 -5.30 -36.88
N LEU A 123 -1.99 -4.72 -37.15
CA LEU A 123 -3.25 -5.45 -37.26
C LEU A 123 -3.68 -5.65 -38.72
N GLY A 124 -3.12 -4.92 -39.68
CA GLY A 124 -3.60 -4.89 -41.06
C GLY A 124 -5.00 -4.26 -41.19
N LYS A 125 -5.42 -3.47 -40.20
CA LYS A 125 -6.75 -2.84 -40.13
C LYS A 125 -6.60 -1.34 -40.03
N ARG A 126 -7.43 -0.61 -40.79
CA ARG A 126 -7.59 0.83 -40.60
C ARG A 126 -8.58 1.08 -39.47
N VAL A 127 -8.16 1.89 -38.51
CA VAL A 127 -9.00 2.41 -37.44
C VAL A 127 -9.00 3.93 -37.60
N ALA A 128 -10.13 4.57 -37.31
CA ALA A 128 -10.22 6.02 -37.20
C ALA A 128 -10.14 6.37 -35.73
N VAL A 129 -9.20 7.22 -35.34
CA VAL A 129 -8.95 7.59 -33.95
C VAL A 129 -9.34 9.05 -33.75
N ASP A 130 -10.24 9.30 -32.80
CA ASP A 130 -10.62 10.67 -32.44
C ASP A 130 -9.50 11.37 -31.66
N GLU A 131 -9.33 12.68 -31.89
CA GLU A 131 -8.29 13.46 -31.19
C GLU A 131 -8.55 13.53 -29.68
N ASN A 132 -9.82 13.57 -29.26
CA ASN A 132 -10.17 13.61 -27.84
C ASN A 132 -9.90 12.26 -27.16
N LEU A 133 -10.11 11.13 -27.85
CA LEU A 133 -9.76 9.80 -27.34
C LEU A 133 -8.29 9.77 -26.90
N VAL A 134 -7.37 10.21 -27.77
CA VAL A 134 -5.95 10.21 -27.44
C VAL A 134 -5.65 11.18 -26.30
N LYS A 135 -6.19 12.41 -26.35
CA LYS A 135 -5.97 13.43 -25.31
C LYS A 135 -6.44 12.97 -23.93
N GLU A 136 -7.62 12.35 -23.84
CA GLU A 136 -8.17 11.83 -22.60
C GLU A 136 -7.38 10.62 -22.10
N ALA A 137 -7.00 9.70 -23.00
CA ALA A 137 -6.24 8.50 -22.64
C ALA A 137 -4.84 8.80 -22.10
N VAL A 138 -4.20 9.88 -22.55
CA VAL A 138 -2.85 10.30 -22.12
C VAL A 138 -2.88 11.40 -21.06
N ASN A 139 -4.04 11.67 -20.46
CA ASN A 139 -4.19 12.61 -19.36
C ASN A 139 -4.11 11.88 -18.00
N PRO A 140 -3.13 12.22 -17.13
CA PRO A 140 -3.00 11.60 -15.80
C PRO A 140 -4.23 11.79 -14.90
N GLU A 141 -4.84 12.97 -14.92
CA GLU A 141 -6.01 13.29 -14.10
C GLU A 141 -7.22 12.43 -14.52
N GLU A 142 -7.44 12.30 -15.84
CA GLU A 142 -8.50 11.45 -16.38
C GLU A 142 -8.27 9.99 -16.04
N SER A 143 -7.02 9.50 -16.12
CA SER A 143 -6.69 8.14 -15.69
C SER A 143 -7.15 7.89 -14.25
N LEU A 144 -6.79 8.77 -13.31
CA LEU A 144 -7.19 8.66 -11.91
C LEU A 144 -8.72 8.70 -11.72
N LEU A 145 -9.41 9.61 -12.40
CA LEU A 145 -10.87 9.73 -12.30
C LEU A 145 -11.62 8.52 -12.90
N ASN A 146 -11.03 7.87 -13.89
CA ASN A 146 -11.63 6.71 -14.55
C ASN A 146 -11.42 5.39 -13.78
N ARG A 147 -10.43 5.32 -12.86
CA ARG A 147 -10.28 4.16 -11.96
C ARG A 147 -11.36 4.17 -10.88
N ARG A 148 -12.58 3.71 -11.15
CA ARG A 148 -13.72 3.79 -10.20
C ARG A 148 -13.96 2.54 -9.35
N SER A 149 -13.12 1.51 -9.47
CA SER A 149 -13.25 0.29 -8.67
C SER A 149 -12.99 0.55 -7.19
N ILE A 150 -13.54 -0.30 -6.32
CA ILE A 150 -13.29 -0.23 -4.88
C ILE A 150 -11.79 -0.39 -4.61
N GLY A 151 -11.20 0.55 -3.87
CA GLY A 151 -9.77 0.53 -3.54
C GLY A 151 -8.84 1.08 -4.64
N SER A 152 -9.41 1.74 -5.64
CA SER A 152 -8.68 2.43 -6.70
C SER A 152 -7.97 3.71 -6.22
N PRO A 153 -7.06 4.28 -7.05
CA PRO A 153 -6.45 5.58 -6.77
C PRO A 153 -7.37 6.79 -7.04
N ASN A 154 -8.66 6.58 -7.37
CA ASN A 154 -9.58 7.69 -7.60
C ASN A 154 -9.77 8.52 -6.32
N PRO A 155 -9.72 9.86 -6.40
CA PRO A 155 -9.85 10.74 -5.24
C PRO A 155 -11.05 10.43 -4.34
N ALA A 156 -12.21 10.09 -4.92
CA ALA A 156 -13.41 9.75 -4.16
C ALA A 156 -13.25 8.42 -3.38
N GLU A 157 -12.57 7.43 -3.97
CA GLU A 157 -12.27 6.17 -3.27
C GLU A 157 -11.19 6.35 -2.20
N ILE A 158 -10.17 7.18 -2.45
CA ILE A 158 -9.18 7.56 -1.44
C ILE A 158 -9.86 8.26 -0.25
N GLU A 159 -10.77 9.21 -0.50
CA GLU A 159 -11.54 9.88 0.56
C GLU A 159 -12.38 8.88 1.36
N ARG A 160 -13.09 7.98 0.67
CA ARG A 160 -13.88 6.91 1.30
C ARG A 160 -13.00 6.05 2.22
N MET A 161 -11.84 5.61 1.72
CA MET A 161 -10.88 4.79 2.46
C MET A 161 -10.29 5.53 3.66
N LEU A 162 -9.95 6.81 3.52
CA LEU A 162 -9.43 7.64 4.62
C LEU A 162 -10.46 7.79 5.74
N LYS A 163 -11.73 7.99 5.40
CA LYS A 163 -12.84 8.06 6.37
C LYS A 163 -13.02 6.73 7.11
N GLU A 164 -13.00 5.62 6.37
CA GLU A 164 -13.07 4.27 6.95
C GLU A 164 -11.90 4.01 7.92
N ARG A 165 -10.66 4.29 7.50
CA ARG A 165 -9.45 4.10 8.31
C ARG A 165 -9.44 4.99 9.54
N SER A 166 -9.90 6.23 9.44
CA SER A 166 -10.03 7.14 10.57
C SER A 166 -11.01 6.62 11.62
N THR A 167 -12.13 6.03 11.16
CA THR A 167 -13.13 5.42 12.05
C THR A 167 -12.56 4.20 12.78
N VAL A 168 -11.90 3.31 12.04
CA VAL A 168 -11.22 2.12 12.59
C VAL A 168 -10.15 2.54 13.61
N LEU A 169 -9.32 3.53 13.28
CA LEU A 169 -8.29 4.05 14.17
C LEU A 169 -8.87 4.61 15.47
N LYS A 170 -9.99 5.34 15.39
CA LYS A 170 -10.68 5.88 16.56
C LYS A 170 -11.16 4.74 17.49
N ALA A 171 -11.82 3.72 16.93
CA ALA A 171 -12.29 2.57 17.69
C ALA A 171 -11.13 1.82 18.39
N PHE A 172 -10.02 1.60 17.67
CA PHE A 172 -8.82 1.00 18.26
C PHE A 172 -8.25 1.85 19.41
N ARG A 173 -8.18 3.18 19.25
CA ARG A 173 -7.71 4.09 20.30
C ARG A 173 -8.59 4.06 21.55
N GLU A 174 -9.91 4.04 21.37
CA GLU A 174 -10.86 3.95 22.48
C GLU A 174 -10.70 2.63 23.26
N ALA A 175 -10.64 1.49 22.55
CA ALA A 175 -10.41 0.18 23.16
C ALA A 175 -9.07 0.11 23.90
N TRP A 176 -8.01 0.69 23.31
CA TRP A 176 -6.70 0.77 23.93
C TRP A 176 -6.71 1.60 25.22
N LEU A 177 -7.35 2.77 25.22
CA LEU A 177 -7.46 3.64 26.39
C LEU A 177 -8.22 2.98 27.54
N LEU A 178 -9.30 2.25 27.25
CA LEU A 178 -10.02 1.48 28.26
C LEU A 178 -9.14 0.40 28.90
N LYS A 179 -8.42 -0.36 28.07
CA LYS A 179 -7.50 -1.40 28.56
C LYS A 179 -6.38 -0.81 29.40
N LYS A 180 -5.79 0.32 28.97
CA LYS A 180 -4.76 1.04 29.72
C LYS A 180 -5.27 1.50 31.09
N LYS A 181 -6.45 2.13 31.16
CA LYS A 181 -7.07 2.56 32.43
C LYS A 181 -7.32 1.40 33.39
N SER A 182 -7.81 0.27 32.87
CA SER A 182 -8.03 -0.94 33.66
C SER A 182 -6.72 -1.46 34.29
N LEU A 183 -5.65 -1.53 33.50
CA LEU A 183 -4.33 -1.94 33.98
C LEU A 183 -3.75 -0.97 35.02
N GLU A 184 -3.90 0.34 34.81
CA GLU A 184 -3.46 1.36 35.77
C GLU A 184 -4.21 1.26 37.10
N LYS A 185 -5.54 1.05 37.06
CA LYS A 185 -6.36 0.83 38.27
C LYS A 185 -5.92 -0.43 39.02
N ALA A 186 -5.73 -1.55 38.32
CA ALA A 186 -5.26 -2.80 38.93
C ALA A 186 -3.87 -2.62 39.57
N ARG A 187 -2.95 -1.94 38.90
CA ARG A 187 -1.62 -1.63 39.43
C ARG A 187 -1.68 -0.76 40.70
N ASN A 188 -2.54 0.26 40.72
CA ASN A 188 -2.69 1.14 41.88
C ASN A 188 -3.30 0.39 43.07
N SER A 189 -4.35 -0.41 42.83
CA SER A 189 -4.97 -1.25 43.86
C SER A 189 -3.98 -2.25 44.46
N LEU A 190 -3.14 -2.89 43.63
CA LEU A 190 -2.07 -3.76 44.10
C LEU A 190 -1.09 -3.00 45.00
N ARG A 191 -0.64 -1.81 44.57
CA ARG A 191 0.28 -0.97 45.36
C ARG A 191 -0.31 -0.55 46.70
N GLU A 192 -1.57 -0.16 46.74
CA GLU A 192 -2.27 0.19 47.99
C GLU A 192 -2.38 -1.00 48.92
N THR A 193 -2.72 -2.17 48.37
CA THR A 193 -2.83 -3.42 49.14
C THR A 193 -1.49 -3.78 49.76
N VAL A 194 -0.41 -3.78 48.97
CA VAL A 194 0.96 -4.04 49.46
C VAL A 194 1.35 -3.04 50.55
N LYS A 195 1.04 -1.75 50.39
CA LYS A 195 1.30 -0.74 51.43
C LYS A 195 0.57 -1.04 52.74
N LYS A 196 -0.70 -1.42 52.68
CA LYS A 196 -1.50 -1.79 53.87
C LYS A 196 -0.90 -2.98 54.63
N TYR A 197 -0.42 -4.00 53.91
CA TYR A 197 0.26 -5.14 54.52
C TYR A 197 1.59 -4.74 55.18
N LEU A 198 2.39 -3.90 54.52
CA LEU A 198 3.67 -3.45 55.07
C LEU A 198 3.52 -2.49 56.26
N SER A 199 2.42 -1.74 56.34
CA SER A 199 2.15 -0.81 57.45
C SER A 199 1.47 -1.46 58.65
N GLY A 200 1.34 -2.79 58.70
CA GLY A 200 0.71 -3.52 59.81
C GLY A 200 -0.80 -3.37 59.91
N GLY A 201 -1.49 -2.89 58.87
CA GLY A 201 -2.94 -2.62 58.89
C GLY A 201 -3.85 -3.85 58.78
N TYR A 202 -3.29 -5.05 59.01
CA TYR A 202 -3.98 -6.34 59.03
C TYR A 202 -3.57 -7.15 60.27
N VAL A 203 -3.50 -6.48 61.42
CA VAL A 203 -3.51 -7.09 62.76
C VAL A 203 -4.75 -6.58 63.49
#